data_AF-A0A8J6NMZ6-F1
#
_entry.id   AF-A0A8J6NMZ6-F1
#
_cell.length_a   1.000
_cell.length_b   1.000
_cell.length_c   1.000
_cell.angle_alpha   90.00
_cell.angle_beta   90.00
_cell.angle_gamma   90.00
#
_symmetry.space_group_name_H-M   'P 1'
#
loop_
_entity.id
_entity.type
_entity.pdbx_description
1 polymer ?
#
loop_
_entity_poly.entity_id
_entity_poly.type
_entity_poly.pdbx_seq_one_letter_code
_entity_poly.pdbx_strand_id
1 'polypeptide(L)'
;MPVVAFLAPKVEDADDDICILTDIDELPIEILSFIQKRVPTFKLKYSKTAEHKYFANTCPKCGVLSGDFFLHSEPGAHFFPMDDEEAKTLYITEIPLSNSITVKASFHIGIGDLILNHATKV
;
A
#
# COMPACT_ATOMS: atom_id res chain seq x y z
N MET A 1 -8.65 -11.62 -3.64
CA MET A 1 -8.22 -10.72 -4.74
C MET A 1 -6.91 -10.13 -4.30
N PRO A 2 -5.83 -10.20 -5.09
CA PRO A 2 -4.57 -9.59 -4.65
C PRO A 2 -4.78 -8.08 -4.55
N VAL A 3 -4.55 -7.55 -3.36
CA VAL A 3 -4.47 -6.12 -3.06
C VAL A 3 -3.04 -5.82 -2.64
N VAL A 4 -2.58 -4.60 -2.87
CA VAL A 4 -1.24 -4.15 -2.54
C VAL A 4 -1.29 -2.84 -1.76
N ALA A 5 -0.40 -2.70 -0.81
CA ALA A 5 -0.06 -1.46 -0.12
C ALA A 5 1.46 -1.29 -0.13
N PHE A 6 1.90 -0.07 0.16
CA PHE A 6 3.32 0.26 0.23
C PHE A 6 3.70 0.46 1.68
N LEU A 7 4.75 -0.25 2.08
CA LEU A 7 5.43 -0.03 3.33
C LEU A 7 6.71 0.77 3.05
N ALA A 8 6.82 1.95 3.65
CA ALA A 8 7.94 2.88 3.47
C ALA A 8 8.66 3.04 4.81
N PRO A 9 9.76 2.28 5.05
CA PRO A 9 10.47 2.28 6.32
C PRO A 9 11.35 3.53 6.53
N LYS A 10 11.45 4.40 5.52
CA LYS A 10 12.23 5.63 5.56
C LYS A 10 11.49 6.72 4.80
N VAL A 11 10.89 7.64 5.54
CA VAL A 11 10.19 8.82 5.01
C VAL A 11 10.76 10.05 5.71
N GLU A 12 11.09 11.10 4.95
CA GLU A 12 11.82 12.26 5.46
C GLU A 12 11.11 12.96 6.65
N ASP A 13 9.78 12.94 6.66
CA ASP A 13 8.95 13.63 7.67
C ASP A 13 8.35 12.68 8.73
N ALA A 14 8.88 11.46 8.88
CA ALA A 14 8.27 10.42 9.71
C ALA A 14 9.11 9.96 10.91
N ASP A 15 10.16 10.70 11.32
CA ASP A 15 10.93 10.40 12.55
C ASP A 15 11.33 8.92 12.73
N ASP A 16 11.79 8.28 11.64
CA ASP A 16 12.14 6.85 11.54
C ASP A 16 10.98 5.84 11.69
N ASP A 17 9.73 6.29 11.82
CA ASP A 17 8.55 5.42 11.80
C ASP A 17 8.36 4.75 10.43
N ILE A 18 7.92 3.50 10.46
CA ILE A 18 7.54 2.78 9.24
C ILE A 18 6.15 3.24 8.81
N CYS A 19 6.11 3.95 7.69
CA CYS A 19 4.88 4.46 7.11
C CYS A 19 4.21 3.42 6.22
N ILE A 20 2.88 3.41 6.21
CA ILE A 20 2.10 2.80 5.13
C ILE A 20 1.51 3.91 4.29
N LEU A 21 1.81 3.89 2.99
CA LEU A 21 1.33 4.90 2.07
C LEU A 21 -0.11 4.60 1.65
N THR A 22 -0.93 5.64 1.65
CA THR A 22 -2.32 5.67 1.22
C THR A 22 -2.53 6.88 0.32
N ASP A 23 -3.64 6.94 -0.42
CA ASP A 23 -4.01 8.10 -1.22
C ASP A 23 -2.87 8.50 -2.19
N ILE A 24 -2.29 7.49 -2.85
CA ILE A 24 -1.13 7.67 -3.71
C ILE A 24 -1.56 8.33 -5.01
N ASP A 25 -1.24 9.61 -5.17
CA ASP A 25 -1.53 10.42 -6.36
C ASP A 25 -0.52 10.18 -7.48
N GLU A 26 0.76 10.15 -7.12
CA GLU A 26 1.87 10.09 -8.08
C GLU A 26 2.95 9.11 -7.61
N LEU A 27 3.41 8.29 -8.55
CA LEU A 27 4.38 7.23 -8.33
C LEU A 27 5.35 7.19 -9.53
N PRO A 28 6.66 6.99 -9.33
CA PRO A 28 7.58 6.81 -10.46
C PRO A 28 7.17 5.62 -11.33
N ILE A 29 7.33 5.77 -12.65
CA ILE A 29 6.80 4.81 -13.63
C ILE A 29 7.43 3.42 -13.50
N GLU A 30 8.68 3.35 -13.06
CA GLU A 30 9.41 2.11 -12.81
C GLU A 30 8.77 1.31 -11.67
N ILE A 31 8.35 2.01 -10.61
CA ILE A 31 7.69 1.42 -9.45
C ILE A 31 6.29 0.98 -9.83
N LEU A 32 5.56 1.81 -10.58
CA LEU A 32 4.22 1.47 -11.06
C LEU A 32 4.28 0.21 -11.93
N SER A 33 5.27 0.14 -12.84
CA SER A 33 5.50 -1.00 -13.72
C SER A 33 5.87 -2.26 -12.93
N PHE A 34 6.71 -2.12 -11.90
CA PHE A 34 7.09 -3.24 -11.02
C PHE A 34 5.86 -3.84 -10.33
N ILE A 35 4.94 -2.99 -9.86
CA ILE A 35 3.73 -3.40 -9.17
C ILE A 35 2.72 -3.98 -10.14
N GLN A 36 2.43 -3.30 -11.24
CA GLN A 36 1.42 -3.74 -12.21
C GLN A 36 1.80 -5.05 -12.93
N LYS A 37 3.09 -5.40 -12.99
CA LYS A 37 3.53 -6.74 -13.41
C LYS A 37 3.06 -7.86 -12.48
N ARG A 38 2.83 -7.57 -11.19
CA ARG A 38 2.40 -8.52 -10.16
C ARG A 38 0.93 -8.39 -9.81
N VAL A 39 0.45 -7.15 -9.69
CA VAL A 39 -0.93 -6.76 -9.36
C VAL A 39 -1.44 -5.78 -10.43
N PRO A 40 -1.82 -6.27 -11.63
CA PRO A 40 -2.28 -5.42 -12.74
C PRO A 40 -3.54 -4.61 -12.42
N THR A 41 -4.22 -4.94 -11.33
CA THR A 41 -5.42 -4.28 -10.82
C THR A 41 -5.13 -3.05 -9.97
N PHE A 42 -3.86 -2.74 -9.66
CA PHE A 42 -3.48 -1.48 -9.03
C PHE A 42 -3.46 -0.36 -10.08
N LYS A 43 -4.45 0.53 -10.06
CA LYS A 43 -4.70 1.50 -11.14
C LYS A 43 -5.15 2.85 -10.62
N LEU A 44 -4.80 3.91 -11.34
CA LEU A 44 -5.33 5.25 -11.11
C LEU A 44 -6.84 5.26 -11.36
N LYS A 45 -7.62 5.62 -10.35
CA LYS A 45 -9.09 5.61 -10.38
C LYS A 45 -9.65 6.81 -9.63
N TYR A 46 -10.75 7.36 -10.15
CA TYR A 46 -11.50 8.40 -9.43
C TYR A 46 -12.35 7.75 -8.33
N SER A 47 -12.16 8.20 -7.10
CA SER A 47 -13.01 7.84 -5.97
C SER A 47 -14.10 8.90 -5.82
N LYS A 48 -15.37 8.47 -5.80
CA LYS A 48 -16.48 9.39 -5.51
C LYS A 48 -16.48 9.87 -4.07
N THR A 49 -16.01 9.03 -3.14
CA THR A 49 -15.97 9.35 -1.71
C THR A 49 -14.84 10.31 -1.37
N ALA A 50 -13.68 10.15 -2.03
CA ALA A 50 -12.52 11.02 -1.80
C ALA A 50 -12.48 12.23 -2.75
N GLU A 51 -13.37 12.27 -3.75
CA GLU A 51 -13.52 13.34 -4.75
C GLU A 51 -12.28 13.67 -5.59
N HIS A 52 -11.34 12.73 -5.69
CA HIS A 52 -10.14 12.85 -6.53
C HIS A 52 -9.68 11.49 -7.06
N LYS A 53 -8.59 11.47 -7.84
CA LYS A 53 -7.98 10.24 -8.37
C LYS A 53 -6.73 9.88 -7.59
N TYR A 54 -6.64 8.63 -7.17
CA TYR A 54 -5.42 8.03 -6.63
C TYR A 54 -5.23 6.62 -7.20
N PHE A 55 -4.03 6.07 -7.06
CA PHE A 55 -3.73 4.69 -7.41
C PHE A 55 -4.36 3.77 -6.38
N ALA A 56 -5.37 3.03 -6.82
CA ALA A 56 -6.17 2.17 -5.96
C ALA A 56 -6.09 0.72 -6.40
N ASN A 57 -6.33 -0.17 -5.44
CA ASN A 57 -6.66 -1.56 -5.72
C ASN A 57 -8.03 -1.63 -6.41
N THR A 58 -8.17 -2.45 -7.45
CA THR A 58 -9.44 -2.61 -8.17
C THR A 58 -9.86 -4.06 -8.33
N CYS A 59 -11.16 -4.29 -8.38
CA CYS A 59 -11.72 -5.60 -8.66
C CYS A 59 -11.33 -6.09 -10.06
N PRO A 60 -10.68 -7.26 -10.23
CA PRO A 60 -10.33 -7.77 -11.55
C PRO A 60 -11.55 -8.11 -12.42
N LYS A 61 -12.73 -8.30 -11.80
CA LYS A 61 -13.97 -8.65 -12.51
C LYS A 61 -14.76 -7.43 -12.96
N CYS A 62 -15.03 -6.48 -12.06
CA CYS A 62 -15.89 -5.33 -12.35
C CYS A 62 -15.16 -3.98 -12.37
N GLY A 63 -13.88 -3.93 -11.99
CA GLY A 63 -13.07 -2.71 -12.01
C GLY A 63 -13.43 -1.66 -10.96
N VAL A 64 -14.31 -2.00 -10.00
CA VAL A 64 -14.62 -1.17 -8.83
C VAL A 64 -13.36 -0.98 -7.98
N LEU A 65 -13.20 0.22 -7.46
CA LEU A 65 -12.12 0.59 -6.54
C LEU A 65 -12.40 0.00 -5.15
N SER A 66 -11.37 -0.61 -4.56
CA SER A 66 -11.28 -0.92 -3.14
C SER A 66 -10.64 0.28 -2.47
N GLY A 67 -11.45 1.08 -1.77
CA GLY A 67 -10.99 2.34 -1.19
C GLY A 67 -10.07 2.09 0.00
N ASP A 68 -9.09 2.98 0.18
CA ASP A 68 -8.07 2.85 1.21
C ASP A 68 -8.65 2.75 2.62
N PHE A 69 -9.78 3.43 2.89
CA PHE A 69 -10.49 3.29 4.16
C PHE A 69 -10.78 1.81 4.53
N PHE A 70 -11.29 1.02 3.58
CA PHE A 70 -11.61 -0.41 3.83
C PHE A 70 -10.38 -1.31 3.87
N LEU A 71 -9.24 -0.83 3.40
CA LEU A 71 -8.00 -1.58 3.37
C LEU A 71 -7.12 -1.27 4.58
N HIS A 72 -7.22 -0.06 5.15
CA HIS A 72 -6.27 0.48 6.11
C HIS A 72 -6.88 1.00 7.42
N SER A 73 -8.18 1.28 7.50
CA SER A 73 -8.73 2.11 8.59
C SER A 73 -9.53 1.36 9.65
N GLU A 74 -9.76 0.05 9.49
CA GLU A 74 -10.51 -0.76 10.46
C GLU A 74 -9.65 -1.92 11.00
N PRO A 75 -9.71 -2.24 12.31
CA PRO A 75 -9.08 -3.42 12.89
C PRO A 75 -9.41 -4.69 12.09
N GLY A 76 -8.39 -5.45 11.70
CA GLY A 76 -8.53 -6.67 10.89
C GLY A 76 -8.74 -6.41 9.40
N ALA A 77 -8.68 -5.15 8.94
CA ALA A 77 -8.55 -4.85 7.52
C ALA A 77 -7.22 -5.42 6.97
N HIS A 78 -7.17 -5.61 5.65
CA HIS A 78 -6.03 -6.28 5.00
C HIS A 78 -4.68 -5.66 5.35
N PHE A 79 -4.60 -4.34 5.51
CA PHE A 79 -3.38 -3.63 5.87
C PHE A 79 -3.49 -2.94 7.24
N PHE A 80 -4.33 -3.48 8.12
CA PHE A 80 -4.41 -3.14 9.54
C PHE A 80 -4.51 -4.44 10.37
N PRO A 81 -3.47 -5.28 10.35
CA PRO A 81 -3.43 -6.47 11.20
C PRO A 81 -3.38 -6.05 12.68
N MET A 82 -4.06 -6.81 13.52
CA MET A 82 -4.15 -6.57 14.96
C MET A 82 -3.17 -7.43 15.78
N ASP A 83 -2.60 -8.47 15.17
CA ASP A 83 -1.62 -9.36 15.79
C ASP A 83 -0.66 -9.99 14.75
N ASP A 84 0.33 -10.71 15.27
CA ASP A 84 1.35 -11.42 14.48
C ASP A 84 0.75 -12.46 13.52
N GLU A 85 -0.36 -13.11 13.90
CA GLU A 85 -0.98 -14.16 13.08
C GLU A 85 -1.68 -13.55 11.87
N GLU A 86 -2.38 -12.43 12.07
CA GLU A 86 -2.95 -11.64 10.98
C GLU A 86 -1.84 -11.10 10.07
N ALA A 87 -0.76 -10.56 10.63
CA ALA A 87 0.36 -10.04 9.86
C ALA A 87 1.06 -11.12 9.00
N LYS A 88 1.19 -12.36 9.51
CA LYS A 88 1.76 -13.50 8.75
C LYS A 88 0.95 -13.88 7.51
N THR A 89 -0.33 -13.52 7.43
CA THR A 89 -1.15 -13.74 6.24
C THR A 89 -0.74 -12.86 5.06
N LEU A 90 0.01 -11.79 5.33
CA LEU A 90 0.51 -10.87 4.32
C LEU A 90 1.80 -11.40 3.68
N TYR A 91 1.98 -11.04 2.42
CA TYR A 91 3.24 -11.27 1.70
C TYR A 91 3.93 -9.93 1.46
N ILE A 92 5.23 -9.87 1.70
CA ILE A 92 6.04 -8.66 1.51
C ILE A 92 7.21 -8.96 0.58
N THR A 93 7.49 -8.04 -0.32
CA THR A 93 8.64 -8.10 -1.22
C THR A 93 9.24 -6.70 -1.34
N GLU A 94 10.56 -6.62 -1.37
CA GLU A 94 11.25 -5.34 -1.51
C GLU A 94 11.20 -4.87 -2.97
N ILE A 95 10.92 -3.58 -3.15
CA ILE A 95 11.05 -2.96 -4.45
C ILE A 95 12.53 -2.62 -4.66
N PRO A 96 13.19 -3.10 -5.73
CA PRO A 96 14.61 -2.85 -5.94
C PRO A 96 14.83 -1.38 -6.36
N LEU A 97 15.02 -0.52 -5.37
CA LEU A 97 15.33 0.90 -5.55
C LEU A 97 16.84 1.09 -5.67
N SER A 98 17.29 1.83 -6.69
CA SER A 98 18.70 2.23 -6.81
C SER A 98 19.01 3.51 -6.03
N ASN A 99 18.00 4.36 -5.81
CA ASN A 99 18.09 5.65 -5.12
C ASN A 99 16.78 5.92 -4.37
N SER A 100 16.76 6.94 -3.51
CA SER A 100 15.52 7.49 -2.97
C SER A 100 14.58 7.93 -4.10
N ILE A 101 13.28 7.78 -3.85
CA ILE A 101 12.23 8.15 -4.79
C ILE A 101 11.29 9.17 -4.16
N THR A 102 10.63 9.96 -5.00
CA THR A 102 9.53 10.83 -4.57
C THR A 102 8.21 10.17 -4.91
N VAL A 103 7.31 10.11 -3.94
CA VAL A 103 5.94 9.63 -4.08
C VAL A 103 5.02 10.71 -3.51
N LYS A 104 3.97 11.08 -4.25
CA LYS A 104 2.95 11.97 -3.73
C LYS A 104 1.83 11.11 -3.16
N ALA A 105 1.72 11.09 -1.83
CA ALA A 105 0.78 10.24 -1.10
C ALA A 105 0.50 10.81 0.29
N SER A 106 -0.55 10.32 0.92
CA SER A 106 -0.72 10.37 2.37
C SER A 106 -0.05 9.15 3.02
N PHE A 107 0.09 9.14 4.35
CA PHE A 107 0.54 7.97 5.07
C PHE A 107 -0.04 7.90 6.48
N HIS A 108 0.05 6.71 7.07
CA HIS A 108 -0.17 6.50 8.50
C HIS A 108 0.97 5.66 9.10
N ILE A 109 1.12 5.75 10.41
CA ILE A 109 2.14 5.08 11.22
C ILE A 109 1.49 4.16 12.26
N GLY A 110 2.30 3.36 12.95
CA GLY A 110 1.90 2.61 14.15
C GLY A 110 1.75 1.10 13.96
N ILE A 111 1.40 0.62 12.77
CA ILE A 111 1.32 -0.84 12.48
C ILE A 111 2.34 -1.30 11.43
N GLY A 112 3.18 -0.39 10.92
CA GLY A 112 4.18 -0.69 9.92
C GLY A 112 5.22 -1.70 10.39
N ASP A 113 5.68 -1.59 11.64
CA ASP A 113 6.60 -2.54 12.28
C ASP A 113 6.00 -3.95 12.38
N LEU A 114 4.73 -4.06 12.74
CA LEU A 114 4.05 -5.35 12.85
C LEU A 114 4.05 -6.06 11.50
N ILE A 115 3.72 -5.33 10.41
CA ILE A 115 3.78 -5.90 9.06
C ILE A 115 5.23 -6.24 8.68
N LEU A 116 6.19 -5.34 8.88
CA LEU A 116 7.58 -5.56 8.46
C LEU A 116 8.20 -6.79 9.14
N ASN A 117 7.89 -7.00 10.42
CA ASN A 117 8.51 -8.05 11.23
C ASN A 117 7.85 -9.42 11.03
N HIS A 118 6.56 -9.48 10.68
CA HIS A 118 5.79 -10.74 10.69
C HIS A 118 5.26 -11.18 9.32
N ALA A 119 5.19 -10.29 8.31
CA ALA A 119 4.76 -10.67 6.97
C ALA A 119 5.71 -11.69 6.32
N THR A 120 5.15 -12.56 5.48
CA THR A 120 5.90 -13.60 4.77
C THR A 120 6.68 -12.99 3.61
N LYS A 121 8.02 -13.05 3.65
CA LYS A 121 8.89 -12.54 2.58
C LYS A 121 8.81 -13.40 1.32
N VAL A 122 8.70 -12.78 0.14
CA VAL A 122 8.61 -13.44 -1.18
C VAL A 122 9.50 -12.81 -2.25
#